data_AF-A0A838DGY1-F1
#
_entry.id   AF-A0A838DGY1-F1
#
_cell.length_a   1.000
_cell.length_b   1.000
_cell.length_c   1.000
_cell.angle_alpha   90.00
_cell.angle_beta   90.00
_cell.angle_gamma   90.00
#
_symmetry.space_group_name_H-M   'P 1'
#
loop_
_entity.id
_entity.type
_entity.pdbx_description
1 polymer ?
#
loop_
_entity_poly.entity_id
_entity_poly.type
_entity_poly.pdbx_seq_one_letter_code
_entity_poly.pdbx_strand_id
1 'polypeptide(L)' 'MAYGTRPSHLQHQNTAIETFAARLRAWRGREDLSQSEAALRLQISKRTLQEWEQGRAAPHDLARSAVENAIRA' A
#
# COMPACT_ATOMS: atom_id res chain seq x y z
N MET A 1 10.69 -22.22 9.80
CA MET A 1 11.21 -20.82 9.82
C MET A 1 10.09 -19.91 9.31
N ALA A 2 9.36 -19.27 10.21
CA ALA A 2 8.20 -18.43 9.88
C ALA A 2 8.55 -16.98 10.23
N TYR A 3 8.63 -16.11 9.23
CA TYR A 3 8.91 -14.71 9.47
C TYR A 3 7.64 -14.06 10.04
N GLY A 4 7.71 -13.65 11.31
CA GLY A 4 6.78 -12.70 11.90
C GLY A 4 6.68 -11.46 11.01
N THR A 5 5.58 -10.74 10.99
CA THR A 5 5.19 -9.87 12.10
C THR A 5 3.75 -9.45 11.83
N ARG A 6 2.84 -9.66 12.80
CA ARG A 6 1.57 -8.94 12.86
C ARG A 6 1.87 -7.56 13.44
N PRO A 7 1.68 -6.44 12.71
CA PRO A 7 1.48 -5.17 13.35
C PRO A 7 -0.02 -5.04 13.61
N SER A 8 -0.38 -5.21 14.87
CA SER A 8 -1.56 -4.59 15.44
C SER A 8 -1.45 -3.07 15.25
N HIS A 9 -2.18 -2.52 14.27
CA HIS A 9 -2.53 -1.11 14.25
C HIS A 9 -4.04 -1.02 14.15
N LEU A 10 -4.63 -0.76 15.32
CA LEU A 10 -5.95 -0.20 15.50
C LEU A 10 -6.20 0.90 14.46
N GLN A 11 -7.22 0.71 13.64
CA GLN A 11 -8.33 1.66 13.54
C GLN A 11 -7.92 3.15 13.47
N HIS A 12 -7.49 3.60 12.28
CA HIS A 12 -7.69 5.01 11.90
C HIS A 12 -8.92 5.12 11.01
N GLN A 13 -10.07 5.03 11.69
CA GLN A 13 -11.32 5.58 11.21
C GLN A 13 -11.31 7.08 11.52
N ASN A 14 -10.80 7.92 10.60
CA ASN A 14 -11.28 9.30 10.51
C ASN A 14 -11.01 9.87 9.10
N THR A 15 -12.12 10.00 8.39
CA THR A 15 -12.33 10.44 7.01
C THR A 15 -11.98 11.93 6.83
N ALA A 16 -11.30 12.31 5.74
CA ALA A 16 -11.65 13.47 4.89
C ALA A 16 -10.60 13.85 3.83
N ILE A 17 -9.34 13.39 3.90
CA ILE A 17 -8.41 13.43 2.74
C ILE A 17 -7.67 12.10 2.68
N GLU A 18 -8.15 11.18 1.82
CA GLU A 18 -7.46 9.90 1.63
C GLU A 18 -6.10 10.13 0.94
N THR A 19 -5.02 10.01 1.71
CA THR A 19 -3.66 10.03 1.16
C THR A 19 -3.45 8.83 0.22
N PHE A 20 -2.50 8.94 -0.72
CA PHE A 20 -2.13 7.81 -1.60
C PHE A 20 -1.87 6.53 -0.80
N ALA A 21 -1.18 6.67 0.34
CA ALA A 21 -0.90 5.59 1.27
C ALA A 21 -2.14 4.94 1.90
N ALA A 22 -3.20 5.72 2.14
CA ALA A 22 -4.47 5.22 2.66
C ALA A 22 -5.22 4.43 1.56
N ARG A 23 -5.30 4.97 0.35
CA ARG A 23 -5.94 4.30 -0.81
C ARG A 23 -5.26 2.98 -1.14
N LEU A 24 -3.93 2.95 -1.09
CA LEU A 24 -3.14 1.74 -1.34
C LEU A 24 -3.40 0.64 -0.30
N ARG A 25 -3.48 1.01 0.99
CA ARG A 25 -3.84 0.05 2.05
C ARG A 25 -5.28 -0.45 1.93
N ALA A 26 -6.21 0.43 1.59
CA ALA A 26 -7.61 0.07 1.42
C ALA A 26 -7.79 -0.92 0.27
N TRP A 27 -7.17 -0.65 -0.88
CA TRP A 27 -7.12 -1.60 -2.01
C TRP A 27 -6.52 -2.94 -1.59
N ARG A 28 -5.38 -2.93 -0.91
CA ARG A 28 -4.74 -4.16 -0.42
C ARG A 28 -5.64 -4.97 0.51
N GLY A 29 -6.39 -4.30 1.39
CA GLY A 29 -7.36 -4.95 2.27
C GLY A 29 -8.60 -5.49 1.54
N ARG A 30 -9.04 -4.83 0.47
CA ARG A 30 -10.16 -5.29 -0.38
C ARG A 30 -9.80 -6.55 -1.17
N GLU A 31 -8.56 -6.64 -1.63
CA GLU A 31 -8.04 -7.77 -2.41
C GLU A 31 -7.45 -8.90 -1.55
N ASP A 32 -7.47 -8.77 -0.21
CA ASP A 32 -6.85 -9.70 0.75
C ASP A 32 -5.37 -10.01 0.43
N LEU A 33 -4.61 -8.98 0.06
CA LEU A 33 -3.21 -9.13 -0.31
C LEU A 33 -2.28 -8.80 0.87
N SER A 34 -1.26 -9.63 1.07
CA SER A 34 -0.10 -9.24 1.89
C SER A 34 0.70 -8.13 1.20
N GLN A 35 1.58 -7.44 1.94
CA GLN A 35 2.48 -6.45 1.34
C GLN A 35 3.36 -7.04 0.21
N SER A 36 3.78 -8.30 0.35
CA SER A 36 4.58 -8.96 -0.67
C SER A 36 3.77 -9.23 -1.94
N GLU A 37 2.54 -9.71 -1.80
CA GLU A 37 1.66 -10.00 -2.95
C GLU A 37 1.21 -8.72 -3.65
N ALA A 38 0.87 -7.68 -2.90
CA ALA A 38 0.57 -6.35 -3.44
C ALA A 38 1.77 -5.78 -4.22
N ALA A 39 2.98 -5.93 -3.70
CA ALA A 39 4.19 -5.48 -4.38
C ALA A 39 4.43 -6.23 -5.69
N LEU A 40 4.20 -7.56 -5.70
CA LEU A 40 4.27 -8.36 -6.92
C LEU A 40 3.21 -7.94 -7.95
N ARG A 41 1.98 -7.69 -7.50
CA ARG A 41 0.86 -7.23 -8.35
C ARG A 41 1.17 -5.88 -9.01
N LEU A 42 1.81 -4.98 -8.27
CA LEU A 42 2.21 -3.65 -8.72
C LEU A 42 3.60 -3.62 -9.37
N GLN A 43 4.28 -4.77 -9.48
CA GLN A 43 5.64 -4.90 -10.02
C GLN A 43 6.67 -3.96 -9.38
N ILE A 44 6.55 -3.73 -8.07
CA ILE A 44 7.49 -2.93 -7.28
C ILE A 44 8.13 -3.78 -6.18
N SER A 45 9.18 -3.26 -5.55
CA SER A 45 9.74 -3.94 -4.38
C SER A 45 8.79 -3.82 -3.18
N LYS A 46 8.74 -4.85 -2.33
CA LYS A 46 8.05 -4.79 -1.03
C LYS A 46 8.47 -3.58 -0.21
N ARG A 47 9.77 -3.24 -0.26
CA ARG A 47 10.32 -2.09 0.46
C ARG A 47 9.74 -0.77 -0.06
N THR A 48 9.62 -0.61 -1.37
CA THR A 48 8.99 0.56 -2.01
C THR A 48 7.53 0.68 -1.58
N LEU A 49 6.76 -0.42 -1.63
CA LEU A 49 5.38 -0.44 -1.16
C LEU A 49 5.26 -0.02 0.32
N GLN A 50 6.13 -0.59 1.17
CA GLN A 50 6.16 -0.28 2.59
C GLN A 50 6.51 1.18 2.87
N GLU A 51 7.47 1.76 2.15
CA GLU A 51 7.86 3.17 2.31
C GLU A 51 6.74 4.13 1.89
N TRP A 52 6.02 3.79 0.82
CA TRP A 52 4.85 4.55 0.38
C TRP A 52 3.69 4.45 1.37
N GLU A 53 3.37 3.25 1.85
CA GLU A 53 2.36 3.08 2.89
C GLU A 53 2.74 3.88 4.14
N GLN A 54 3.99 3.82 4.60
CA GLN A 54 4.45 4.55 5.78
C GLN A 54 4.63 6.05 5.57
N GLY A 55 4.49 6.56 4.35
CA GLY A 55 4.73 7.96 4.02
C GLY A 55 6.20 8.40 4.11
N ARG A 56 7.15 7.45 4.13
CA ARG A 56 8.60 7.72 4.17
C ARG A 56 9.16 8.12 2.81
N ALA A 57 8.50 7.69 1.73
CA ALA A 57 8.83 8.05 0.36
C ALA A 57 7.55 8.38 -0.41
N ALA A 58 7.67 9.31 -1.36
CA ALA A 58 6.63 9.57 -2.33
C ALA A 58 6.97 8.85 -3.65
N PRO A 59 6.00 8.19 -4.32
CA PRO A 59 6.20 7.74 -5.69
C PRO A 59 6.51 8.93 -6.61
N HIS A 60 7.39 8.73 -7.58
CA HIS A 60 7.52 9.63 -8.73
C HIS A 60 6.20 9.69 -9.52
N ASP A 61 5.88 10.81 -10.16
CA ASP A 61 4.57 11.07 -10.80
C ASP A 61 4.10 9.93 -11.73
N LEU A 62 5.03 9.34 -12.50
CA LEU A 62 4.72 8.19 -13.37
C LEU A 62 4.33 6.94 -12.58
N ALA A 63 5.11 6.60 -11.53
CA ALA A 63 4.85 5.44 -10.69
C ALA A 63 3.56 5.61 -9.89
N ARG A 64 3.29 6.84 -9.43
CA ARG A 64 2.04 7.19 -8.75
C ARG A 64 0.85 6.94 -9.66
N SER A 65 0.89 7.46 -10.88
CA SER A 65 -0.21 7.32 -11.85
C SER A 65 -0.44 5.87 -12.25
N ALA A 66 0.63 5.09 -12.44
CA ALA A 66 0.53 3.67 -12.74
C ALA A 66 -0.15 2.88 -11.61
N VAL A 67 0.24 3.14 -10.36
CA VAL A 67 -0.36 2.49 -9.19
C VAL A 67 -1.79 2.96 -8.97
N GLU A 68 -2.07 4.26 -9.10
CA GLU A 68 -3.43 4.81 -8.97
C GLU A 68 -4.39 4.20 -10.01
N ASN A 69 -3.93 3.95 -11.24
CA ASN A 69 -4.71 3.23 -12.24
C ASN A 69 -4.92 1.76 -11.86
N ALA A 70 -3.87 1.08 -11.39
CA ALA A 70 -3.92 -0.33 -11.03
C ALA A 70 -4.86 -0.62 -9.84
N ILE A 71 -4.97 0.30 -8.88
CA ILE A 71 -5.84 0.14 -7.71
C ILE A 71 -7.28 0.66 -7.91
N ARG A 72 -7.53 1.38 -9.02
CA ARG A 72 -8.85 1.90 -9.40
C ARG A 72 -9.67 0.89 -10.19
N ALA A 73 -9.00 0.02 -10.96
CA ALA A 73 -9.60 -1.08 -11.71
C ALA A 73 -10.20 -2.14 -10.77
#